data_AF-A0A8C1DM97-F1
#
_entry.id   AF-A0A8C1DM97-F1
#
_cell.length_a   1.000
_cell.length_b   1.000
_cell.length_c   1.000
_cell.angle_alpha   90.00
_cell.angle_beta   90.00
_cell.angle_gamma   90.00
#
_symmetry.space_group_name_H-M   'P 1'
#
loop_
_entity.id
_entity.type
_entity.pdbx_description
1 polymer ?
#
loop_
_entity_poly.entity_id
_entity_poly.type
_entity_poly.pdbx_seq_one_letter_code
_entity_poly.pdbx_strand_id
1 'polypeptide(L)'
;MLKMAEVDNDGERKTTDKDDLQVLKELVDELYSFRDRYFETHSVEDAGRKQNDVAREMAKTLKKLEEKEDVYKHSAQFLLLWGRCLNVAPGFSQTAEECLSRAVKLEPGLVEGWNTLGEQYWKKRDLTAAETCFTGALQQSKNKVSLRSLSMVLRQLPPQEDTQGQSKRIVESVELARQAVQLDVTDGTSWYILGNAYISMFFTSGQNPQLSQQALSAYAQAEKIDKASSMNPDLHFNRATLFQYEEMYSSALDGFSRAAALDPGWEDAREREKQLLDYLDQLTVLIENKGKVKARRLRNMLSSLSSSTLGPCSSPQFRSPSGRIGSLEPRSLSALTHGHNGGVAALGKVVFSLASEGRMAFTFGMVDSEEACCVVMVYNTADSWGVLIGDTVVIPEPQVKRHSVTHKDKSYDFRSIRVDSPLLLIVNGKRQVWALV
;
A
#
# COMPACT_ATOMS: atom_id res chain seq x y z
N MET A 1 25.44 -76.03 9.15
CA MET A 1 24.29 -75.14 8.86
C MET A 1 24.72 -73.73 9.20
N LEU A 2 24.89 -72.88 8.18
CA LEU A 2 25.32 -71.50 8.32
C LEU A 2 24.23 -70.65 8.99
N LYS A 3 24.59 -69.93 10.06
CA LYS A 3 23.85 -68.73 10.50
C LYS A 3 24.31 -67.58 9.61
N MET A 4 23.48 -67.19 8.65
CA MET A 4 23.65 -65.91 7.96
C MET A 4 23.29 -64.78 8.93
N ALA A 5 24.17 -63.78 9.00
CA ALA A 5 23.95 -62.56 9.74
C ALA A 5 22.83 -61.75 9.07
N GLU A 6 21.78 -61.42 9.83
CA GLU A 6 20.94 -60.25 9.53
C GLU A 6 21.82 -59.02 9.76
N VAL A 7 22.38 -58.50 8.68
CA VAL A 7 23.10 -57.23 8.66
C VAL A 7 22.08 -56.08 8.66
N ASP A 8 22.40 -55.02 9.38
CA ASP A 8 21.70 -53.73 9.64
C ASP A 8 20.96 -53.06 8.45
N ASN A 9 19.95 -53.72 7.88
CA ASN A 9 19.15 -53.18 6.78
C ASN A 9 18.21 -52.03 7.22
N ASP A 10 17.87 -51.95 8.51
CA ASP A 10 17.03 -50.88 9.07
C ASP A 10 17.79 -49.55 9.22
N GLY A 11 19.11 -49.62 9.42
CA GLY A 11 20.00 -48.46 9.45
C GLY A 11 20.19 -47.85 8.06
N GLU A 12 20.51 -48.68 7.07
CA GLU A 12 20.70 -48.27 5.66
C GLU A 12 19.42 -47.69 5.05
N ARG A 13 18.26 -48.29 5.33
CA ARG A 13 16.96 -47.81 4.85
C ARG A 13 16.59 -46.45 5.45
N LYS A 14 16.78 -46.25 6.75
CA LYS A 14 16.55 -44.94 7.41
C LYS A 14 17.49 -43.84 6.92
N THR A 15 18.72 -44.17 6.54
CA THR A 15 19.64 -43.21 5.93
C THR A 15 19.24 -42.85 4.50
N THR A 16 18.83 -43.84 3.70
CA THR A 16 18.33 -43.62 2.33
C THR A 16 17.04 -42.80 2.32
N ASP A 17 16.15 -43.05 3.28
CA ASP A 17 14.89 -42.31 3.41
C ASP A 17 15.10 -40.83 3.77
N LYS A 18 16.09 -40.55 4.62
CA LYS A 18 16.48 -39.17 4.96
C LYS A 18 17.14 -38.46 3.79
N ASP A 19 17.95 -39.17 3.00
CA ASP A 19 18.62 -38.63 1.83
C ASP A 19 17.61 -38.27 0.73
N ASP A 20 16.65 -39.16 0.45
CA ASP A 20 15.55 -38.91 -0.49
C ASP A 20 14.73 -37.66 -0.12
N LEU A 21 14.30 -37.53 1.14
CA LEU A 21 13.51 -36.39 1.60
C LEU A 21 14.31 -35.08 1.57
N GLN A 22 15.62 -35.14 1.79
CA GLN A 22 16.51 -33.99 1.69
C GLN A 22 16.65 -33.53 0.23
N VAL A 23 16.83 -34.45 -0.72
CA VAL A 23 16.86 -34.15 -2.16
C VAL A 23 15.54 -33.51 -2.61
N LEU A 24 14.39 -34.08 -2.20
CA LEU A 24 13.07 -33.50 -2.52
C LEU A 24 12.90 -32.10 -1.92
N LYS A 25 13.42 -31.86 -0.72
CA LYS A 25 13.41 -30.54 -0.10
C LYS A 25 14.22 -29.54 -0.91
N GLU A 26 15.42 -29.90 -1.34
CA GLU A 26 16.28 -29.05 -2.16
C GLU A 26 15.59 -28.66 -3.48
N LEU A 27 14.92 -29.60 -4.15
CA LEU A 27 14.14 -29.31 -5.36
C LEU A 27 13.00 -28.31 -5.12
N VAL A 28 12.31 -28.40 -3.97
CA VAL A 28 11.25 -27.45 -3.61
C VAL A 28 11.84 -26.10 -3.22
N ASP A 29 12.96 -26.06 -2.51
CA ASP A 29 13.65 -24.81 -2.15
C ASP A 29 14.20 -24.10 -3.41
N GLU A 30 14.73 -24.84 -4.38
CA GLU A 30 15.14 -24.32 -5.70
C GLU A 30 13.97 -23.73 -6.49
N LEU A 31 12.79 -24.37 -6.43
CA LEU A 31 11.57 -23.85 -7.06
C LEU A 31 11.13 -22.49 -6.46
N TYR A 32 11.21 -22.34 -5.14
CA TYR A 32 10.93 -21.05 -4.48
C TYR A 32 12.01 -20.02 -4.82
N SER A 33 13.28 -20.40 -4.80
CA SER A 33 14.40 -19.54 -5.23
C SER A 33 14.19 -19.05 -6.66
N PHE A 34 13.79 -19.92 -7.58
CA PHE A 34 13.47 -19.58 -8.97
C PHE A 34 12.33 -18.55 -9.07
N ARG A 35 11.24 -18.72 -8.30
CA ARG A 35 10.12 -17.76 -8.26
C ARG A 35 10.54 -16.41 -7.69
N ASP A 36 11.20 -16.43 -6.53
CA ASP A 36 11.49 -15.24 -5.72
C ASP A 36 12.62 -14.41 -6.34
N ARG A 37 13.58 -15.08 -6.99
CA ARG A 37 14.73 -14.47 -7.65
C ARG A 37 14.65 -14.53 -9.18
N TYR A 38 13.46 -14.67 -9.74
CA TYR A 38 13.24 -14.78 -11.19
C TYR A 38 13.96 -13.68 -11.98
N PHE A 39 13.92 -12.44 -11.49
CA PHE A 39 14.54 -11.26 -12.13
C PHE A 39 16.05 -11.11 -11.88
N GLU A 40 16.69 -12.07 -11.20
CA GLU A 40 18.16 -12.15 -11.17
C GLU A 40 18.72 -12.83 -12.42
N THR A 41 17.93 -13.71 -13.04
CA THR A 41 18.31 -14.49 -14.23
C THR A 41 17.49 -14.14 -15.47
N HIS A 42 16.36 -13.45 -15.30
CA HIS A 42 15.48 -12.99 -16.38
C HIS A 42 15.36 -11.47 -16.35
N SER A 43 15.11 -10.88 -17.52
CA SER A 43 14.93 -9.43 -17.66
C SER A 43 13.50 -9.00 -17.28
N VAL A 44 13.25 -7.70 -17.14
CA VAL A 44 11.89 -7.21 -16.80
C VAL A 44 10.94 -7.41 -17.99
N GLU A 45 11.48 -7.43 -19.21
CA GLU A 45 10.77 -7.75 -20.44
C GLU A 45 10.18 -9.17 -20.41
N ASP A 46 10.73 -10.05 -19.57
CA ASP A 46 10.27 -11.42 -19.38
C ASP A 46 9.18 -11.56 -18.32
N ALA A 47 8.80 -10.48 -17.63
CA ALA A 47 7.85 -10.51 -16.50
C ALA A 47 6.52 -11.18 -16.86
N GLY A 48 6.01 -10.97 -18.07
CA GLY A 48 4.77 -11.61 -18.55
C GLY A 48 4.86 -13.15 -18.69
N ARG A 49 6.08 -13.72 -18.71
CA ARG A 49 6.32 -15.17 -18.78
C ARG A 49 6.52 -15.82 -17.42
N LYS A 50 6.82 -15.03 -16.37
CA LYS A 50 7.18 -15.50 -15.03
C LYS A 50 6.21 -16.55 -14.49
N GLN A 51 4.90 -16.28 -14.51
CA GLN A 51 3.91 -17.21 -13.95
C GLN A 51 3.88 -18.55 -14.70
N ASN A 52 4.02 -18.53 -16.03
CA ASN A 52 4.06 -19.74 -16.84
C ASN A 52 5.36 -20.53 -16.62
N ASP A 53 6.50 -19.85 -16.47
CA ASP A 53 7.77 -20.49 -16.19
C ASP A 53 7.79 -21.13 -14.79
N VAL A 54 7.27 -20.42 -13.78
CA VAL A 54 7.10 -20.97 -12.43
C VAL A 54 6.17 -22.19 -12.44
N ALA A 55 5.06 -22.14 -13.17
CA ALA A 55 4.16 -23.28 -13.31
C ALA A 55 4.84 -24.49 -13.99
N ARG A 56 5.74 -24.25 -14.95
CA ARG A 56 6.50 -25.29 -15.63
C ARG A 56 7.54 -25.94 -14.72
N GLU A 57 8.28 -25.15 -13.95
CA GLU A 57 9.22 -25.68 -12.95
C GLU A 57 8.48 -26.41 -11.83
N MET A 58 7.33 -25.88 -11.38
CA MET A 58 6.45 -26.56 -10.42
C MET A 58 6.03 -27.94 -10.93
N ALA A 59 5.59 -28.06 -12.18
CA ALA A 59 5.18 -29.34 -12.76
C ALA A 59 6.34 -30.36 -12.83
N LYS A 60 7.58 -29.90 -13.11
CA LYS A 60 8.77 -30.77 -13.08
C LYS A 60 9.07 -31.26 -11.66
N THR A 61 9.04 -30.37 -10.67
CA THR A 61 9.26 -30.71 -9.26
C THR A 61 8.17 -31.65 -8.74
N LEU A 62 6.91 -31.42 -9.13
CA LEU A 62 5.79 -32.28 -8.76
C LEU A 62 5.97 -33.71 -9.31
N LYS A 63 6.40 -33.86 -10.56
CA LYS A 63 6.70 -35.19 -11.13
C LYS A 63 7.77 -35.95 -10.32
N LYS A 64 8.76 -35.25 -9.78
CA LYS A 64 9.80 -35.84 -8.92
C LYS A 64 9.26 -36.26 -7.55
N LEU A 65 8.31 -35.50 -7.00
CA LEU A 65 7.59 -35.88 -5.78
C LEU A 65 6.69 -37.11 -6.01
N GLU A 66 5.96 -37.17 -7.14
CA GLU A 66 5.10 -38.30 -7.53
C GLU A 66 5.86 -39.63 -7.57
N GLU A 67 7.11 -39.64 -8.08
CA GLU A 67 7.98 -40.82 -8.12
C GLU A 67 8.22 -41.45 -6.73
N LYS A 68 8.03 -40.69 -5.65
CA LYS A 68 8.29 -41.09 -4.27
C LYS A 68 7.02 -41.12 -3.40
N GLU A 69 5.84 -40.87 -3.97
CA GLU A 69 4.58 -40.74 -3.24
C GLU A 69 4.23 -42.02 -2.46
N ASP A 70 4.28 -43.18 -3.11
CA ASP A 70 3.89 -44.44 -2.47
C ASP A 70 4.76 -44.80 -1.27
N VAL A 71 6.01 -44.33 -1.26
CA VAL A 71 6.97 -44.55 -0.18
C VAL A 71 6.71 -43.60 0.99
N TYR A 72 6.43 -42.32 0.72
CA TYR A 72 6.38 -41.28 1.76
C TYR A 72 5.01 -40.62 1.98
N LYS A 73 3.91 -41.10 1.40
CA LYS A 73 2.54 -40.53 1.54
C LYS A 73 2.01 -40.37 2.97
N HIS A 74 2.66 -41.01 3.95
CA HIS A 74 2.34 -40.90 5.38
C HIS A 74 3.39 -40.09 6.18
N SER A 75 4.44 -39.59 5.53
CA SER A 75 5.45 -38.71 6.14
C SER A 75 4.94 -37.26 6.18
N ALA A 76 4.97 -36.65 7.36
CA ALA A 76 4.60 -35.24 7.53
C ALA A 76 5.48 -34.31 6.68
N GLN A 77 6.79 -34.60 6.63
CA GLN A 77 7.76 -33.84 5.83
C GLN A 77 7.46 -33.94 4.33
N PHE A 78 7.12 -35.13 3.83
CA PHE A 78 6.78 -35.31 2.42
C PHE A 78 5.48 -34.57 2.05
N LEU A 79 4.45 -34.67 2.90
CA LEU A 79 3.20 -33.94 2.72
C LEU A 79 3.41 -32.41 2.74
N LEU A 80 4.31 -31.93 3.59
CA LEU A 80 4.75 -30.53 3.59
C LEU A 80 5.39 -30.14 2.25
N LEU A 81 6.36 -30.92 1.76
CA LEU A 81 7.05 -30.64 0.50
C LEU A 81 6.07 -30.62 -0.69
N TRP A 82 5.14 -31.57 -0.72
CA TRP A 82 4.07 -31.62 -1.72
C TRP A 82 3.18 -30.37 -1.66
N GLY A 83 2.71 -30.02 -0.46
CA GLY A 83 1.92 -28.82 -0.24
C GLY A 83 2.66 -27.53 -0.61
N ARG A 84 3.94 -27.42 -0.26
CA ARG A 84 4.81 -26.30 -0.63
C ARG A 84 4.99 -26.18 -2.14
N CYS A 85 5.23 -27.29 -2.84
CA CYS A 85 5.37 -27.32 -4.28
C CYS A 85 4.12 -26.74 -4.95
N LEU A 86 2.93 -27.22 -4.57
CA LEU A 86 1.65 -26.70 -5.08
C LEU A 86 1.36 -25.25 -4.65
N ASN A 87 1.83 -24.83 -3.47
CA ASN A 87 1.66 -23.47 -2.97
C ASN A 87 2.53 -22.43 -3.70
N VAL A 88 3.46 -22.82 -4.57
CA VAL A 88 4.25 -21.84 -5.34
C VAL A 88 3.37 -21.01 -6.29
N ALA A 89 2.28 -21.59 -6.79
CA ALA A 89 1.31 -20.94 -7.66
C ALA A 89 0.50 -19.87 -6.88
N PRO A 90 0.10 -18.76 -7.53
CA PRO A 90 -0.60 -17.66 -6.85
C PRO A 90 -2.00 -18.05 -6.36
N GLY A 91 -2.66 -19.00 -7.02
CA GLY A 91 -4.01 -19.46 -6.70
C GLY A 91 -4.08 -20.47 -5.54
N PHE A 92 -5.28 -20.60 -4.97
CA PHE A 92 -5.60 -21.64 -3.99
C PHE A 92 -5.54 -23.04 -4.62
N SER A 93 -5.02 -24.01 -3.87
CA SER A 93 -4.96 -25.43 -4.25
C SER A 93 -5.57 -26.29 -3.15
N GLN A 94 -6.70 -26.92 -3.45
CA GLN A 94 -7.37 -27.82 -2.51
C GLN A 94 -6.47 -29.00 -2.12
N THR A 95 -5.71 -29.55 -3.06
CA THR A 95 -4.75 -30.63 -2.79
C THR A 95 -3.64 -30.16 -1.85
N ALA A 96 -3.15 -28.92 -1.99
CA ALA A 96 -2.17 -28.36 -1.06
C ALA A 96 -2.76 -28.24 0.35
N GLU A 97 -3.98 -27.70 0.49
CA GLU A 97 -4.69 -27.60 1.76
C GLU A 97 -4.82 -28.98 2.45
N GLU A 98 -5.21 -30.02 1.70
CA GLU A 98 -5.38 -31.38 2.22
C GLU A 98 -4.05 -32.00 2.69
N CYS A 99 -3.00 -31.89 1.88
CA CYS A 99 -1.65 -32.36 2.23
C CYS A 99 -1.12 -31.66 3.49
N LEU A 100 -1.20 -30.32 3.52
CA LEU A 100 -0.68 -29.50 4.62
C LEU A 100 -1.48 -29.71 5.91
N SER A 101 -2.81 -29.81 5.81
CA SER A 101 -3.67 -30.13 6.96
C SER A 101 -3.35 -31.50 7.56
N ARG A 102 -3.00 -32.49 6.72
CA ARG A 102 -2.52 -33.79 7.20
C ARG A 102 -1.12 -33.68 7.82
N ALA A 103 -0.22 -32.92 7.22
CA ALA A 103 1.14 -32.73 7.73
C ALA A 103 1.15 -32.17 9.16
N VAL A 104 0.41 -31.08 9.41
CA VAL A 104 0.34 -30.45 10.75
C VAL A 104 -0.42 -31.29 11.79
N LYS A 105 -1.29 -32.22 11.36
CA LYS A 105 -1.94 -33.19 12.26
C LYS A 105 -0.99 -34.30 12.68
N LEU A 106 -0.15 -34.77 11.76
CA LEU A 106 0.87 -35.79 12.03
C LEU A 106 2.00 -35.23 12.89
N GLU A 107 2.39 -33.99 12.61
CA GLU A 107 3.46 -33.30 13.33
C GLU A 107 3.04 -31.87 13.70
N PRO A 108 2.36 -31.66 14.85
CA PRO A 108 1.89 -30.34 15.27
C PRO A 108 3.01 -29.31 15.49
N GLY A 109 4.26 -29.76 15.72
CA GLY A 109 5.44 -28.90 15.85
C GLY A 109 5.99 -28.38 14.51
N LEU A 110 5.44 -28.80 13.38
CA LEU A 110 5.92 -28.45 12.04
C LEU A 110 5.51 -27.01 11.65
N VAL A 111 6.26 -26.03 12.15
CA VAL A 111 6.02 -24.58 11.96
C VAL A 111 5.83 -24.20 10.50
N GLU A 112 6.65 -24.74 9.60
CA GLU A 112 6.57 -24.47 8.16
C GLU A 112 5.26 -24.99 7.54
N GLY A 113 4.75 -26.13 8.04
CA GLY A 113 3.45 -26.66 7.64
C GLY A 113 2.31 -25.74 8.03
N TRP A 114 2.32 -25.22 9.26
CA TRP A 114 1.34 -24.22 9.68
C TRP A 114 1.39 -22.94 8.86
N ASN A 115 2.59 -22.43 8.57
CA ASN A 115 2.74 -21.23 7.75
C ASN A 115 2.23 -21.45 6.32
N THR A 116 2.63 -22.55 5.68
CA THR A 116 2.21 -22.86 4.31
C THR A 116 0.70 -23.12 4.24
N LEU A 117 0.11 -23.76 5.26
CA LEU A 117 -1.34 -23.94 5.35
C LEU A 117 -2.07 -22.60 5.53
N GLY A 118 -1.53 -21.71 6.36
CA GLY A 118 -2.06 -20.35 6.52
C GLY A 118 -2.03 -19.55 5.21
N GLU A 119 -0.98 -19.69 4.40
CA GLU A 119 -0.92 -19.10 3.06
C GLU A 119 -1.98 -19.66 2.10
N GLN A 120 -2.32 -20.96 2.18
CA GLN A 120 -3.42 -21.53 1.41
C GLN A 120 -4.77 -20.96 1.82
N TYR A 121 -5.04 -20.83 3.13
CA TYR A 121 -6.27 -20.18 3.61
C TYR A 121 -6.34 -18.69 3.23
N TRP A 122 -5.20 -17.99 3.24
CA TRP A 122 -5.10 -16.63 2.72
C TRP A 122 -5.52 -16.55 1.24
N LYS A 123 -4.99 -17.45 0.39
CA LYS A 123 -5.36 -17.54 -1.04
C LYS A 123 -6.83 -17.92 -1.23
N LYS A 124 -7.39 -18.73 -0.33
CA LYS A 124 -8.82 -19.10 -0.26
C LYS A 124 -9.72 -17.94 0.23
N ARG A 125 -9.13 -16.83 0.67
CA ARG A 125 -9.80 -15.68 1.34
C ARG A 125 -10.44 -16.02 2.69
N ASP A 126 -10.06 -17.14 3.30
CA ASP A 126 -10.45 -17.49 4.66
C ASP A 126 -9.41 -16.92 5.65
N LEU A 127 -9.58 -15.62 5.95
CA LEU A 127 -8.63 -14.89 6.80
C LEU A 127 -8.62 -15.40 8.25
N THR A 128 -9.73 -15.92 8.74
CA THR A 128 -9.85 -16.45 10.11
C THR A 128 -9.10 -17.78 10.26
N ALA A 129 -9.22 -18.68 9.27
CA ALA A 129 -8.42 -19.90 9.26
C ALA A 129 -6.92 -19.59 9.07
N ALA A 130 -6.57 -18.60 8.25
CA ALA A 130 -5.18 -18.15 8.09
C ALA A 130 -4.60 -17.61 9.42
N GLU A 131 -5.34 -16.74 10.12
CA GLU A 131 -4.98 -16.22 11.45
C GLU A 131 -4.72 -17.36 12.45
N THR A 132 -5.60 -18.35 12.47
CA THR A 132 -5.48 -19.53 13.34
C THR A 132 -4.20 -20.31 13.05
N CYS A 133 -3.87 -20.51 11.78
CA CYS A 133 -2.65 -21.22 11.38
C CYS A 133 -1.38 -20.49 11.78
N PHE A 134 -1.28 -19.18 11.51
CA PHE A 134 -0.10 -18.39 11.87
C PHE A 134 0.05 -18.25 13.39
N THR A 135 -1.05 -18.15 14.12
CA THR A 135 -1.04 -18.16 15.60
C THR A 135 -0.57 -19.52 16.13
N GLY A 136 -1.08 -20.62 15.56
CA GLY A 136 -0.64 -21.97 15.90
C GLY A 136 0.87 -22.17 15.66
N ALA A 137 1.40 -21.67 14.55
CA ALA A 137 2.83 -21.69 14.27
C ALA A 137 3.65 -20.96 15.34
N LEU A 138 3.21 -19.78 15.78
CA LEU A 138 3.87 -18.99 16.82
C LEU A 138 3.81 -19.63 18.22
N GLN A 139 2.77 -20.42 18.50
CA GLN A 139 2.69 -21.21 19.73
C GLN A 139 3.75 -22.32 19.78
N GLN A 140 4.13 -22.88 18.62
CA GLN A 140 5.19 -23.88 18.54
C GLN A 140 6.58 -23.25 18.62
N SER A 141 6.81 -22.20 17.81
CA SER A 141 8.08 -21.48 17.82
C SER A 141 7.93 -20.09 17.21
N LYS A 142 8.52 -19.09 17.89
CA LYS A 142 8.59 -17.72 17.37
C LYS A 142 9.46 -17.69 16.11
N ASN A 143 8.89 -17.26 14.99
CA ASN A 143 9.56 -17.23 13.70
C ASN A 143 9.08 -16.05 12.84
N LYS A 144 9.94 -15.58 11.92
CA LYS A 144 9.67 -14.37 11.11
C LYS A 144 8.54 -14.54 10.10
N VAL A 145 8.30 -15.76 9.57
CA VAL A 145 7.25 -15.99 8.57
C VAL A 145 5.88 -15.79 9.21
N SER A 146 5.61 -16.46 10.33
CA SER A 146 4.31 -16.34 11.02
C SER A 146 4.04 -14.91 11.49
N LEU A 147 5.06 -14.20 12.01
CA LEU A 147 4.91 -12.80 12.43
C LEU A 147 4.52 -11.88 11.27
N ARG A 148 5.19 -12.02 10.11
CA ARG A 148 4.86 -11.26 8.90
C ARG A 148 3.46 -11.58 8.39
N SER A 149 3.13 -12.86 8.30
CA SER A 149 1.84 -13.29 7.75
C SER A 149 0.68 -12.92 8.66
N LEU A 150 0.84 -13.04 9.98
CA LEU A 150 -0.17 -12.58 10.94
C LEU A 150 -0.33 -11.05 10.87
N SER A 151 0.77 -10.29 10.75
CA SER A 151 0.73 -8.86 10.49
C SER A 151 -0.10 -8.54 9.24
N MET A 152 0.06 -9.28 8.14
CA MET A 152 -0.75 -9.12 6.92
C MET A 152 -2.24 -9.41 7.16
N VAL A 153 -2.55 -10.52 7.82
CA VAL A 153 -3.93 -10.95 8.12
C VAL A 153 -4.69 -9.91 8.93
N LEU A 154 -4.09 -9.42 10.02
CA LEU A 154 -4.75 -8.45 10.91
C LEU A 154 -5.18 -7.15 10.21
N ARG A 155 -4.50 -6.76 9.12
CA ARG A 155 -4.86 -5.56 8.34
C ARG A 155 -5.94 -5.80 7.28
N GLN A 156 -6.17 -7.06 6.91
CA GLN A 156 -7.16 -7.44 5.90
C GLN A 156 -8.44 -8.01 6.50
N LEU A 157 -8.43 -8.38 7.79
CA LEU A 157 -9.64 -8.81 8.47
C LEU A 157 -10.73 -7.72 8.36
N PRO A 158 -11.99 -8.11 8.14
CA PRO A 158 -13.08 -7.16 8.04
C PRO A 158 -13.17 -6.31 9.31
N PRO A 159 -13.60 -5.04 9.20
CA PRO A 159 -13.84 -4.20 10.35
C PRO A 159 -14.79 -4.91 11.31
N GLN A 160 -14.45 -4.93 12.60
CA GLN A 160 -15.43 -5.28 13.63
C GLN A 160 -16.42 -4.11 13.76
N GLU A 161 -17.63 -4.37 14.27
CA GLU A 161 -18.63 -3.33 14.53
C GLU A 161 -18.09 -2.19 15.42
N ASP A 162 -17.02 -2.45 16.18
CA ASP A 162 -16.29 -1.47 16.98
C ASP A 162 -15.01 -0.97 16.27
N THR A 163 -15.00 0.33 15.95
CA THR A 163 -13.82 1.08 15.45
C THR A 163 -12.59 0.98 16.37
N GLN A 164 -12.77 0.80 17.67
CA GLN A 164 -11.68 0.62 18.62
C GLN A 164 -11.01 -0.74 18.45
N GLY A 165 -11.77 -1.78 18.11
CA GLY A 165 -11.26 -3.11 17.77
C GLY A 165 -10.37 -3.08 16.52
N GLN A 166 -10.80 -2.39 15.46
CA GLN A 166 -9.99 -2.21 14.25
C GLN A 166 -8.67 -1.49 14.53
N SER A 167 -8.71 -0.39 15.28
CA SER A 167 -7.52 0.39 15.63
C SER A 167 -6.49 -0.46 16.41
N LYS A 168 -6.95 -1.28 17.36
CA LYS A 168 -6.08 -2.20 18.11
C LYS A 168 -5.39 -3.22 17.21
N ARG A 169 -6.13 -3.83 16.27
CA ARG A 169 -5.57 -4.80 15.30
C ARG A 169 -4.48 -4.19 14.43
N ILE A 170 -4.65 -2.95 13.98
CA ILE A 170 -3.63 -2.27 13.17
C ILE A 170 -2.36 -2.00 13.99
N VAL A 171 -2.50 -1.58 15.26
CA VAL A 171 -1.36 -1.41 16.17
C VAL A 171 -0.63 -2.73 16.39
N GLU A 172 -1.37 -3.82 16.64
CA GLU A 172 -0.80 -5.16 16.78
C GLU A 172 -0.08 -5.62 15.51
N SER A 173 -0.65 -5.35 14.33
CA SER A 173 -0.02 -5.64 13.04
C SER A 173 1.35 -4.97 12.89
N VAL A 174 1.48 -3.71 13.31
CA VAL A 174 2.76 -2.97 13.30
C VAL A 174 3.76 -3.63 14.25
N GLU A 175 3.32 -4.02 15.45
CA GLU A 175 4.18 -4.66 16.44
C GLU A 175 4.70 -6.03 15.96
N LEU A 176 3.83 -6.86 15.37
CA LEU A 176 4.23 -8.14 14.78
C LEU A 176 5.23 -7.96 13.63
N ALA A 177 5.02 -6.96 12.76
CA ALA A 177 5.97 -6.66 11.68
C ALA A 177 7.32 -6.17 12.22
N ARG A 178 7.34 -5.34 13.27
CA ARG A 178 8.57 -4.92 13.95
C ARG A 178 9.31 -6.12 14.54
N GLN A 179 8.60 -7.04 15.19
CA GLN A 179 9.21 -8.25 15.74
C GLN A 179 9.79 -9.14 14.64
N ALA A 180 9.15 -9.23 13.46
CA ALA A 180 9.71 -9.96 12.33
C ALA A 180 11.05 -9.35 11.86
N VAL A 181 11.11 -8.02 11.73
CA VAL A 181 12.35 -7.29 11.41
C VAL A 181 13.41 -7.49 12.49
N GLN A 182 13.04 -7.52 13.78
CA GLN A 182 13.99 -7.76 14.87
C GLN A 182 14.60 -9.16 14.84
N LEU A 183 13.86 -10.17 14.36
CA LEU A 183 14.40 -11.52 14.19
C LEU A 183 15.40 -11.59 13.04
N ASP A 184 15.22 -10.79 12.00
CA ASP A 184 16.13 -10.74 10.85
C ASP A 184 16.08 -9.36 10.17
N VAL A 185 17.04 -8.50 10.52
CA VAL A 185 17.13 -7.14 9.99
C VAL A 185 17.57 -7.11 8.51
N THR A 186 18.02 -8.24 7.97
CA THR A 186 18.45 -8.40 6.57
C THR A 186 17.34 -8.92 5.65
N ASP A 187 16.19 -9.30 6.21
CA ASP A 187 15.03 -9.78 5.45
C ASP A 187 14.23 -8.61 4.86
N GLY A 188 14.41 -8.35 3.57
CA GLY A 188 13.69 -7.29 2.84
C GLY A 188 12.17 -7.43 2.91
N THR A 189 11.66 -8.66 2.91
CA THR A 189 10.21 -8.92 3.03
C THR A 189 9.67 -8.42 4.39
N SER A 190 10.39 -8.60 5.50
CA SER A 190 9.97 -8.09 6.82
C SER A 190 9.89 -6.56 6.84
N TRP A 191 10.86 -5.88 6.21
CA TRP A 191 10.81 -4.42 6.07
C TRP A 191 9.66 -3.94 5.18
N TYR A 192 9.42 -4.65 4.07
CA TYR A 192 8.26 -4.40 3.21
C TYR A 192 6.93 -4.53 3.97
N ILE A 193 6.76 -5.62 4.73
CA ILE A 193 5.54 -5.84 5.53
C ILE A 193 5.40 -4.79 6.64
N LEU A 194 6.51 -4.34 7.24
CA LEU A 194 6.51 -3.24 8.19
C LEU A 194 6.08 -1.92 7.53
N GLY A 195 6.53 -1.64 6.31
CA GLY A 195 6.07 -0.52 5.50
C GLY A 195 4.55 -0.55 5.28
N ASN A 196 4.01 -1.71 4.88
CA ASN A 196 2.57 -1.89 4.72
C ASN A 196 1.81 -1.67 6.04
N ALA A 197 2.36 -2.12 7.16
CA ALA A 197 1.74 -1.94 8.47
C ALA A 197 1.67 -0.46 8.87
N TYR A 198 2.74 0.30 8.63
CA TYR A 198 2.73 1.75 8.84
C TYR A 198 1.76 2.48 7.89
N ILE A 199 1.63 2.05 6.63
CA ILE A 199 0.62 2.63 5.72
C ILE A 199 -0.79 2.45 6.30
N SER A 200 -1.14 1.25 6.74
CA SER A 200 -2.47 1.03 7.31
C SER A 200 -2.68 1.87 8.57
N MET A 201 -1.69 1.92 9.46
CA MET A 201 -1.75 2.76 10.67
C MET A 201 -1.87 4.25 10.31
N PHE A 202 -1.15 4.72 9.31
CA PHE A 202 -1.25 6.09 8.79
C PHE A 202 -2.69 6.41 8.37
N PHE A 203 -3.30 5.55 7.55
CA PHE A 203 -4.66 5.80 7.07
C PHE A 203 -5.74 5.62 8.16
N THR A 204 -5.52 4.81 9.19
CA THR A 204 -6.49 4.61 10.28
C THR A 204 -6.31 5.55 11.47
N SER A 205 -5.16 6.20 11.62
CA SER A 205 -4.81 7.02 12.80
C SER A 205 -4.62 8.50 12.46
N GLY A 206 -5.50 9.05 11.62
CA GLY A 206 -5.55 10.48 11.31
C GLY A 206 -4.37 11.01 10.50
N GLN A 207 -3.69 10.13 9.75
CA GLN A 207 -2.65 10.48 8.78
C GLN A 207 -1.48 11.29 9.37
N ASN A 208 -0.98 10.87 10.55
CA ASN A 208 0.23 11.46 11.15
C ASN A 208 1.43 11.34 10.18
N PRO A 209 2.05 12.46 9.75
CA PRO A 209 3.18 12.45 8.81
C PRO A 209 4.38 11.61 9.27
N GLN A 210 4.58 11.41 10.57
CA GLN A 210 5.66 10.56 11.07
C GLN A 210 5.49 9.10 10.63
N LEU A 211 4.24 8.61 10.54
CA LEU A 211 3.94 7.25 10.08
C LEU A 211 4.18 7.10 8.58
N SER A 212 3.88 8.12 7.77
CA SER A 212 4.20 8.07 6.33
C SER A 212 5.71 8.04 6.11
N GLN A 213 6.48 8.83 6.86
CA GLN A 213 7.95 8.78 6.81
C GLN A 213 8.51 7.42 7.25
N GLN A 214 7.95 6.82 8.32
CA GLN A 214 8.33 5.48 8.75
C GLN A 214 8.03 4.41 7.69
N ALA A 215 6.88 4.49 7.02
CA ALA A 215 6.51 3.61 5.92
C ALA A 215 7.50 3.73 4.75
N LEU A 216 7.76 4.95 4.29
CA LEU A 216 8.70 5.21 3.19
C LEU A 216 10.12 4.75 3.53
N SER A 217 10.58 4.99 4.76
CA SER A 217 11.88 4.49 5.23
C SER A 217 11.94 2.97 5.27
N ALA A 218 10.86 2.28 5.65
CA ALA A 218 10.81 0.83 5.69
C ALA A 218 10.89 0.23 4.28
N TYR A 219 10.18 0.78 3.30
CA TYR A 219 10.30 0.34 1.90
C TYR A 219 11.69 0.59 1.33
N ALA A 220 12.26 1.78 1.56
CA ALA A 220 13.61 2.10 1.10
C ALA A 220 14.65 1.16 1.72
N GLN A 221 14.48 0.80 2.99
CA GLN A 221 15.34 -0.17 3.65
C GLN A 221 15.18 -1.58 3.06
N ALA A 222 13.95 -2.01 2.74
CA ALA A 222 13.69 -3.30 2.09
C ALA A 222 14.46 -3.43 0.76
N GLU A 223 14.35 -2.41 -0.11
CA GLU A 223 15.04 -2.40 -1.40
C GLU A 223 16.56 -2.29 -1.27
N LYS A 224 17.05 -1.58 -0.24
CA LYS A 224 18.49 -1.40 0.00
C LYS A 224 19.18 -2.71 0.37
N ILE A 225 18.53 -3.55 1.19
CA ILE A 225 19.16 -4.76 1.74
C ILE A 225 18.90 -6.00 0.87
N ASP A 226 17.82 -6.01 0.10
CA ASP A 226 17.38 -7.18 -0.66
C ASP A 226 16.97 -6.78 -2.07
N LYS A 227 17.72 -7.30 -3.05
CA LYS A 227 17.44 -7.06 -4.47
C LYS A 227 16.10 -7.65 -4.88
N ALA A 228 15.66 -8.77 -4.29
CA ALA A 228 14.36 -9.36 -4.60
C ALA A 228 13.21 -8.41 -4.20
N SER A 229 13.37 -7.66 -3.09
CA SER A 229 12.42 -6.63 -2.67
C SER A 229 12.28 -5.50 -3.69
N SER A 230 13.36 -5.10 -4.38
CA SER A 230 13.29 -4.11 -5.48
C SER A 230 12.54 -4.61 -6.73
N MET A 231 12.29 -5.92 -6.79
CA MET A 231 11.55 -6.61 -7.86
C MET A 231 10.14 -7.02 -7.41
N ASN A 232 9.70 -6.58 -6.23
CA ASN A 232 8.35 -6.85 -5.72
C ASN A 232 7.36 -5.80 -6.29
N PRO A 233 6.40 -6.18 -7.15
CA PRO A 233 5.41 -5.26 -7.70
C PRO A 233 4.52 -4.61 -6.62
N ASP A 234 4.12 -5.35 -5.59
CA ASP A 234 3.27 -4.85 -4.51
C ASP A 234 3.95 -3.74 -3.71
N LEU A 235 5.27 -3.84 -3.50
CA LEU A 235 6.05 -2.81 -2.81
C LEU A 235 5.97 -1.48 -3.54
N HIS A 236 6.21 -1.49 -4.85
CA HIS A 236 6.17 -0.28 -5.67
C HIS A 236 4.76 0.31 -5.73
N PHE A 237 3.74 -0.53 -5.87
CA PHE A 237 2.35 -0.08 -5.90
C PHE A 237 1.88 0.52 -4.57
N ASN A 238 2.16 -0.14 -3.44
CA ASN A 238 1.76 0.35 -2.13
C ASN A 238 2.49 1.64 -1.76
N ARG A 239 3.78 1.74 -2.09
CA ARG A 239 4.56 2.96 -1.92
C ARG A 239 4.06 4.10 -2.82
N ALA A 240 3.73 3.82 -4.08
CA ALA A 240 3.17 4.80 -5.01
C ALA A 240 1.85 5.39 -4.49
N THR A 241 1.00 4.56 -3.89
CA THR A 241 -0.26 5.00 -3.27
C THR A 241 0.00 6.02 -2.15
N LEU A 242 1.01 5.79 -1.31
CA LEU A 242 1.39 6.76 -0.27
C LEU A 242 1.99 8.04 -0.88
N PHE A 243 2.85 7.92 -1.90
CA PHE A 243 3.37 9.08 -2.62
C PHE A 243 2.26 9.93 -3.24
N GLN A 244 1.24 9.31 -3.83
CA GLN A 244 0.10 10.03 -4.39
C GLN A 244 -0.66 10.80 -3.31
N TYR A 245 -0.88 10.18 -2.14
CA TYR A 245 -1.54 10.86 -1.01
C TYR A 245 -0.74 12.07 -0.51
N GLU A 246 0.59 11.95 -0.45
CA GLU A 246 1.54 13.00 -0.07
C GLU A 246 1.78 14.03 -1.19
N GLU A 247 1.10 13.89 -2.34
CA GLU A 247 1.21 14.74 -3.54
C GLU A 247 2.62 14.70 -4.18
N MET A 248 3.36 13.61 -4.00
CA MET A 248 4.63 13.30 -4.67
C MET A 248 4.36 12.61 -6.01
N TYR A 249 3.72 13.32 -6.95
CA TYR A 249 3.15 12.71 -8.15
C TYR A 249 4.16 12.02 -9.09
N SER A 250 5.37 12.56 -9.26
CA SER A 250 6.41 11.89 -10.07
C SER A 250 6.75 10.52 -9.49
N SER A 251 6.99 10.46 -8.18
CA SER A 251 7.31 9.21 -7.48
C SER A 251 6.14 8.23 -7.48
N ALA A 252 4.90 8.72 -7.43
CA ALA A 252 3.71 7.89 -7.56
C ALA A 252 3.60 7.26 -8.95
N LEU A 253 3.74 8.06 -10.02
CA LEU A 253 3.71 7.59 -11.40
C LEU A 253 4.83 6.56 -11.66
N ASP A 254 6.05 6.84 -11.21
CA ASP A 254 7.18 5.92 -11.38
C ASP A 254 6.94 4.60 -10.64
N GLY A 255 6.37 4.63 -9.43
CA GLY A 255 6.05 3.43 -8.67
C GLY A 255 4.93 2.61 -9.30
N PHE A 256 3.84 3.23 -9.78
CA PHE A 256 2.78 2.50 -10.50
C PHE A 256 3.31 1.90 -11.81
N SER A 257 4.12 2.65 -12.56
CA SER A 257 4.73 2.16 -13.80
C SER A 257 5.69 1.00 -13.55
N ARG A 258 6.47 1.08 -12.46
CA ARG A 258 7.37 0.01 -12.05
C ARG A 258 6.61 -1.25 -11.62
N ALA A 259 5.52 -1.11 -10.87
CA ALA A 259 4.66 -2.23 -10.50
C ALA A 259 4.06 -2.92 -11.74
N ALA A 260 3.53 -2.13 -12.68
CA ALA A 260 2.99 -2.62 -13.95
C ALA A 260 4.04 -3.32 -14.83
N ALA A 261 5.29 -2.86 -14.81
CA ALA A 261 6.38 -3.50 -15.56
C ALA A 261 6.80 -4.84 -14.93
N LEU A 262 6.78 -4.95 -13.59
CA LEU A 262 7.13 -6.15 -12.85
C LEU A 262 6.03 -7.22 -12.86
N ASP A 263 4.77 -6.81 -13.01
CA ASP A 263 3.63 -7.70 -13.24
C ASP A 263 2.70 -7.15 -14.34
N PRO A 264 2.99 -7.44 -15.62
CA PRO A 264 2.17 -6.98 -16.74
C PRO A 264 0.73 -7.53 -16.74
N GLY A 265 0.48 -8.63 -16.02
CA GLY A 265 -0.85 -9.21 -15.87
C GLY A 265 -1.73 -8.46 -14.86
N TRP A 266 -1.14 -7.63 -14.00
CA TRP A 266 -1.87 -6.85 -13.01
C TRP A 266 -2.44 -5.57 -13.63
N GLU A 267 -3.75 -5.59 -13.90
CA GLU A 267 -4.44 -4.46 -14.55
C GLU A 267 -4.50 -3.22 -13.66
N ASP A 268 -4.74 -3.37 -12.35
CA ASP A 268 -4.89 -2.22 -11.44
C ASP A 268 -3.65 -1.33 -11.41
N ALA A 269 -2.44 -1.90 -11.49
CA ALA A 269 -1.19 -1.12 -11.50
C ALA A 269 -1.13 -0.18 -12.73
N ARG A 270 -1.48 -0.70 -13.91
CA ARG A 270 -1.55 0.08 -15.15
C ARG A 270 -2.67 1.12 -15.10
N GLU A 271 -3.82 0.73 -14.54
CA GLU A 271 -4.96 1.62 -14.43
C GLU A 271 -4.67 2.79 -13.49
N ARG A 272 -4.01 2.57 -12.35
CA ARG A 272 -3.61 3.64 -11.42
C ARG A 272 -2.67 4.65 -12.06
N GLU A 273 -1.66 4.19 -12.81
CA GLU A 273 -0.77 5.09 -13.56
C GLU A 273 -1.57 5.96 -14.53
N LYS A 274 -2.44 5.34 -15.33
CA LYS A 274 -3.29 6.03 -16.31
C LYS A 274 -4.23 7.03 -15.65
N GLN A 275 -4.95 6.63 -14.60
CA GLN A 275 -5.88 7.50 -13.87
C GLN A 275 -5.17 8.74 -13.32
N LEU A 276 -3.93 8.59 -12.82
CA LEU A 276 -3.16 9.72 -12.32
C LEU A 276 -2.69 10.65 -13.45
N LEU A 277 -2.27 10.12 -14.60
CA LEU A 277 -1.93 10.93 -15.78
C LEU A 277 -3.16 11.68 -16.31
N ASP A 278 -4.30 11.00 -16.45
CA ASP A 278 -5.55 11.60 -16.91
C ASP A 278 -6.03 12.71 -15.94
N TYR A 279 -5.85 12.50 -14.63
CA TYR A 279 -6.12 13.51 -13.61
C TYR A 279 -5.22 14.74 -13.78
N LEU A 280 -3.90 14.56 -13.95
CA LEU A 280 -2.95 15.68 -14.10
C LEU A 280 -3.16 16.44 -15.42
N ASP A 281 -3.47 15.74 -16.52
CA ASP A 281 -3.84 16.34 -17.80
C ASP A 281 -5.08 17.22 -17.66
N GLN A 282 -6.16 16.68 -17.06
CA GLN A 282 -7.40 17.43 -16.86
C GLN A 282 -7.18 18.63 -15.93
N LEU A 283 -6.44 18.43 -14.84
CA LEU A 283 -6.15 19.46 -13.85
C LEU A 283 -5.39 20.63 -14.49
N THR A 284 -4.32 20.37 -15.24
CA THR A 284 -3.51 21.42 -15.88
C THR A 284 -4.31 22.20 -16.93
N VAL A 285 -5.09 21.52 -17.76
CA VAL A 285 -6.01 22.19 -18.72
C VAL A 285 -7.00 23.11 -18.00
N LEU A 286 -7.56 22.67 -16.87
CA LEU A 286 -8.51 23.46 -16.08
C LEU A 286 -7.86 24.67 -15.41
N ILE A 287 -6.59 24.56 -14.99
CA ILE A 287 -5.82 25.69 -14.46
C ILE A 287 -5.61 26.74 -15.56
N GLU A 288 -5.09 26.33 -16.72
CA GLU A 288 -4.76 27.24 -17.83
C GLU A 288 -5.96 28.04 -18.33
N ASN A 289 -7.13 27.39 -18.42
CA ASN A 289 -8.35 28.04 -18.91
C ASN A 289 -9.27 28.55 -17.79
N LYS A 290 -8.83 28.51 -16.52
CA LYS A 290 -9.61 28.89 -15.33
C LYS A 290 -11.00 28.26 -15.33
N GLY A 291 -11.08 26.94 -15.54
CA GLY A 291 -12.34 26.20 -15.59
C GLY A 291 -13.26 26.58 -16.76
N LYS A 292 -12.70 27.14 -17.83
CA LYS A 292 -13.42 27.71 -18.98
C LYS A 292 -14.41 28.82 -18.58
N VAL A 293 -14.18 29.49 -17.45
CA VAL A 293 -15.02 30.62 -17.00
C VAL A 293 -14.76 31.83 -17.90
N LYS A 294 -15.80 32.32 -18.58
CA LYS A 294 -15.71 33.51 -19.45
C LYS A 294 -15.19 34.73 -18.68
N ALA A 295 -14.31 35.52 -19.28
CA ALA A 295 -13.67 36.69 -18.64
C ALA A 295 -14.65 37.68 -17.98
N ARG A 296 -15.82 37.94 -18.59
CA ARG A 296 -16.85 38.80 -17.97
C ARG A 296 -17.43 38.19 -16.69
N ARG A 297 -17.69 36.87 -16.69
CA ARG A 297 -18.20 36.14 -15.51
C ARG A 297 -17.13 36.10 -14.42
N LEU A 298 -15.87 35.87 -14.79
CA LEU A 298 -14.75 35.88 -13.84
C LEU A 298 -14.63 37.24 -13.16
N ARG A 299 -14.59 38.35 -13.92
CA ARG A 299 -14.54 39.71 -13.33
C ARG A 299 -15.70 39.98 -12.38
N ASN A 300 -16.92 39.56 -12.71
CA ASN A 300 -18.06 39.70 -11.81
C ASN A 300 -17.91 38.86 -10.52
N MET A 301 -17.34 37.66 -10.60
CA MET A 301 -17.05 36.84 -9.42
C MET A 301 -16.00 37.52 -8.54
N LEU A 302 -14.94 38.04 -9.14
CA LEU A 302 -13.82 38.65 -8.42
C LEU A 302 -14.17 40.02 -7.82
N SER A 303 -15.11 40.77 -8.42
CA SER A 303 -15.55 42.06 -7.88
C SER A 303 -16.22 41.96 -6.51
N SER A 304 -16.65 40.77 -6.10
CA SER A 304 -17.21 40.55 -4.75
C SER A 304 -16.15 40.17 -3.71
N LEU A 305 -14.87 40.07 -4.06
CA LEU A 305 -13.80 39.75 -3.12
C LEU A 305 -13.35 41.04 -2.41
N SER A 306 -13.43 41.04 -1.09
CA SER A 306 -13.05 42.18 -0.24
C SER A 306 -12.48 41.70 1.10
N SER A 307 -11.91 42.60 1.90
CA SER A 307 -11.44 42.29 3.25
C SER A 307 -12.57 41.78 4.17
N SER A 308 -13.81 42.22 3.99
CA SER A 308 -14.97 41.70 4.73
C SER A 308 -15.31 40.25 4.37
N THR A 309 -14.78 39.73 3.26
CA THR A 309 -14.99 38.36 2.79
C THR A 309 -14.14 37.33 3.55
N LEU A 310 -13.17 37.77 4.36
CA LEU A 310 -12.41 36.91 5.27
C LEU A 310 -13.27 36.24 6.34
N GLY A 311 -14.48 36.77 6.59
CA GLY A 311 -15.42 36.22 7.56
C GLY A 311 -14.77 36.06 8.94
N PRO A 312 -14.87 34.88 9.59
CA PRO A 312 -14.27 34.64 10.90
C PRO A 312 -12.78 34.99 10.99
N CYS A 313 -12.00 34.89 9.91
CA CYS A 313 -10.55 35.16 9.92
C CYS A 313 -10.18 36.61 10.21
N SER A 314 -11.09 37.58 10.03
CA SER A 314 -10.82 38.98 10.37
C SER A 314 -10.98 39.28 11.86
N SER A 315 -11.50 38.35 12.66
CA SER A 315 -11.72 38.55 14.09
C SER A 315 -10.42 38.48 14.89
N PRO A 316 -10.17 39.41 15.82
CA PRO A 316 -9.06 39.31 16.79
C PRO A 316 -9.13 38.07 17.68
N GLN A 317 -10.31 37.43 17.78
CA GLN A 317 -10.52 36.20 18.56
C GLN A 317 -10.46 34.94 17.71
N PHE A 318 -10.17 35.06 16.40
CA PHE A 318 -10.06 33.91 15.53
C PHE A 318 -8.94 33.00 15.98
N ARG A 319 -9.27 31.75 16.29
CA ARG A 319 -8.30 30.69 16.49
C ARG A 319 -8.04 30.00 15.16
N SER A 320 -6.81 30.12 14.68
CA SER A 320 -6.28 29.51 13.46
C SER A 320 -5.99 28.01 13.64
N PRO A 321 -5.76 27.27 12.54
CA PRO A 321 -5.39 25.85 12.59
C PRO A 321 -4.11 25.58 13.39
N SER A 322 -3.12 26.48 13.35
CA SER A 322 -1.90 26.37 14.17
C SER A 322 -2.12 26.63 15.67
N GLY A 323 -3.34 27.03 16.06
CA GLY A 323 -3.67 27.40 17.44
C GLY A 323 -3.40 28.87 17.78
N ARG A 324 -2.81 29.66 16.86
CA ARG A 324 -2.66 31.10 17.02
C ARG A 324 -4.03 31.78 17.14
N ILE A 325 -4.14 32.70 18.09
CA ILE A 325 -5.30 33.58 18.26
C ILE A 325 -4.97 34.95 17.64
N GLY A 326 -5.86 35.45 16.79
CA GLY A 326 -5.72 36.75 16.14
C GLY A 326 -6.31 36.78 14.74
N SER A 327 -6.51 37.99 14.23
CA SER A 327 -6.92 38.19 12.83
C SER A 327 -5.82 37.73 11.88
N LEU A 328 -6.22 37.18 10.73
CA LEU A 328 -5.31 36.83 9.64
C LEU A 328 -5.28 37.92 8.58
N GLU A 329 -4.10 38.14 8.00
CA GLU A 329 -3.94 39.07 6.89
C GLU A 329 -4.30 38.39 5.55
N PRO A 330 -5.12 39.03 4.69
CA PRO A 330 -5.35 38.49 3.35
C PRO A 330 -4.05 38.56 2.53
N ARG A 331 -3.73 37.47 1.82
CA ARG A 331 -2.58 37.39 0.91
C ARG A 331 -3.03 36.85 -0.45
N SER A 332 -2.53 37.45 -1.53
CA SER A 332 -2.76 36.93 -2.88
C SER A 332 -2.04 35.60 -3.10
N LEU A 333 -2.59 34.77 -3.99
CA LEU A 333 -2.09 33.44 -4.32
C LEU A 333 -0.72 33.50 -4.98
N SER A 334 -0.44 34.58 -5.71
CA SER A 334 0.88 34.88 -6.28
C SER A 334 1.95 35.03 -5.20
N ALA A 335 1.61 35.68 -4.08
CA ALA A 335 2.53 36.05 -3.00
C ALA A 335 2.74 34.97 -1.92
N LEU A 336 1.99 33.86 -1.94
CA LEU A 336 2.21 32.75 -1.02
C LEU A 336 3.50 32.00 -1.35
N THR A 337 4.25 31.61 -0.33
CA THR A 337 5.49 30.83 -0.46
C THR A 337 5.24 29.34 -0.27
N HIS A 338 6.13 28.50 -0.80
CA HIS A 338 6.09 27.05 -0.56
C HIS A 338 6.12 26.72 0.95
N GLY A 339 5.34 25.73 1.36
CA GLY A 339 5.17 25.31 2.74
C GLY A 339 4.06 26.07 3.49
N HIS A 340 4.21 26.14 4.81
CA HIS A 340 3.23 26.76 5.70
C HIS A 340 3.32 28.29 5.66
N ASN A 341 2.19 28.95 5.37
CA ASN A 341 2.08 30.40 5.38
C ASN A 341 1.35 30.87 6.64
N GLY A 342 2.05 30.96 7.77
CA GLY A 342 1.45 31.33 9.07
C GLY A 342 0.95 32.77 9.13
N GLY A 343 -0.16 33.00 9.83
CA GLY A 343 -0.71 34.34 10.05
C GLY A 343 -1.43 35.01 8.89
N VAL A 344 -1.53 34.35 7.74
CA VAL A 344 -2.20 34.87 6.55
C VAL A 344 -3.37 33.97 6.13
N ALA A 345 -4.25 34.50 5.29
CA ALA A 345 -5.35 33.76 4.70
C ALA A 345 -5.35 33.95 3.17
N ALA A 346 -5.44 32.85 2.44
CA ALA A 346 -5.72 32.86 1.01
C ALA A 346 -7.22 33.06 0.78
N LEU A 347 -7.60 33.89 -0.19
CA LEU A 347 -8.99 34.21 -0.53
C LEU A 347 -9.18 34.09 -2.04
N GLY A 348 -10.21 33.37 -2.47
CA GLY A 348 -10.49 33.24 -3.90
C GLY A 348 -11.90 32.77 -4.22
N LYS A 349 -12.21 32.76 -5.51
CA LYS A 349 -13.45 32.24 -6.10
C LYS A 349 -13.21 30.92 -6.78
N VAL A 350 -14.06 29.93 -6.50
CA VAL A 350 -14.01 28.62 -7.16
C VAL A 350 -14.34 28.77 -8.64
N VAL A 351 -13.51 28.23 -9.52
CA VAL A 351 -13.68 28.30 -10.98
C VAL A 351 -13.89 26.95 -11.66
N PHE A 352 -13.45 25.85 -11.04
CA PHE A 352 -13.74 24.48 -11.44
C PHE A 352 -13.64 23.55 -10.24
N SER A 353 -14.25 22.37 -10.34
CA SER A 353 -13.98 21.23 -9.45
C SER A 353 -13.62 20.01 -10.29
N LEU A 354 -12.82 19.12 -9.71
CA LEU A 354 -12.40 17.87 -10.30
C LEU A 354 -12.58 16.76 -9.25
N ALA A 355 -13.49 15.84 -9.55
CA ALA A 355 -13.79 14.69 -8.70
C ALA A 355 -13.52 13.42 -9.50
N SER A 356 -12.36 12.80 -9.26
CA SER A 356 -12.01 11.50 -9.83
C SER A 356 -12.73 10.38 -9.06
N GLU A 357 -13.10 9.29 -9.73
CA GLU A 357 -13.51 8.06 -9.05
C GLU A 357 -12.36 7.54 -8.16
N GLY A 358 -12.67 7.08 -6.94
CA GLY A 358 -11.65 6.67 -5.98
C GLY A 358 -10.74 7.79 -5.47
N ARG A 359 -11.21 9.05 -5.50
CA ARG A 359 -10.46 10.26 -5.09
C ARG A 359 -9.85 10.15 -3.69
N MET A 360 -8.57 10.52 -3.58
CA MET A 360 -7.90 10.77 -2.30
C MET A 360 -8.26 12.14 -1.69
N ALA A 361 -8.60 13.11 -2.56
CA ALA A 361 -8.94 14.46 -2.18
C ALA A 361 -9.99 15.05 -3.12
N PHE A 362 -10.87 15.89 -2.61
CA PHE A 362 -11.71 16.77 -3.42
C PHE A 362 -10.83 17.90 -3.98
N THR A 363 -10.72 18.00 -5.30
CA THR A 363 -9.86 18.99 -5.96
C THR A 363 -10.71 20.10 -6.56
N PHE A 364 -10.33 21.36 -6.37
CA PHE A 364 -10.93 22.49 -7.09
C PHE A 364 -9.90 23.56 -7.39
N GLY A 365 -10.16 24.38 -8.41
CA GLY A 365 -9.37 25.56 -8.71
C GLY A 365 -10.03 26.79 -8.12
N MET A 366 -9.24 27.69 -7.55
CA MET A 366 -9.70 29.01 -7.15
C MET A 366 -8.85 30.12 -7.75
N VAL A 367 -9.49 31.27 -7.98
CA VAL A 367 -8.85 32.47 -8.54
C VAL A 367 -9.03 33.64 -7.58
N ASP A 368 -7.96 34.39 -7.32
CA ASP A 368 -7.97 35.58 -6.46
C ASP A 368 -8.20 36.88 -7.27
N SER A 369 -8.14 38.02 -6.57
CA SER A 369 -8.31 39.35 -7.16
C SER A 369 -7.20 39.74 -8.15
N GLU A 370 -6.04 39.10 -8.10
CA GLU A 370 -4.93 39.29 -9.05
C GLU A 370 -5.05 38.35 -10.25
N GLU A 371 -6.18 37.65 -10.38
CA GLU A 371 -6.43 36.67 -11.44
C GLU A 371 -5.48 35.46 -11.42
N ALA A 372 -4.73 35.26 -10.33
CA ALA A 372 -3.89 34.10 -10.14
C ALA A 372 -4.75 32.87 -9.83
N CYS A 373 -4.51 31.75 -10.53
CA CYS A 373 -5.19 30.49 -10.27
C CYS A 373 -4.31 29.59 -9.40
N CYS A 374 -4.93 28.94 -8.41
CA CYS A 374 -4.29 27.93 -7.58
C CYS A 374 -5.22 26.73 -7.40
N VAL A 375 -4.66 25.53 -7.41
CA VAL A 375 -5.39 24.30 -7.09
C VAL A 375 -5.53 24.18 -5.57
N VAL A 376 -6.65 23.66 -5.10
CA VAL A 376 -6.86 23.31 -3.70
C VAL A 376 -7.24 21.84 -3.63
N MET A 377 -6.53 21.09 -2.80
CA MET A 377 -6.76 19.66 -2.57
C MET A 377 -7.22 19.46 -1.13
N VAL A 378 -8.48 19.07 -0.98
CA VAL A 378 -9.12 18.90 0.33
C VAL A 378 -9.26 17.42 0.65
N TYR A 379 -8.60 17.00 1.72
CA TYR A 379 -8.59 15.62 2.20
C TYR A 379 -9.65 15.41 3.30
N ASN A 380 -9.90 14.15 3.63
CA ASN A 380 -10.84 13.76 4.70
C ASN A 380 -12.25 14.35 4.51
N THR A 381 -12.71 14.35 3.25
CA THR A 381 -14.04 14.83 2.84
C THR A 381 -15.03 13.69 2.80
N ALA A 382 -16.25 13.90 3.30
CA ALA A 382 -17.37 13.01 3.03
C ALA A 382 -17.74 13.05 1.54
N ASP A 383 -18.36 11.99 1.00
CA ASP A 383 -18.67 11.95 -0.43
C ASP A 383 -19.65 13.04 -0.89
N SER A 384 -20.52 13.47 0.02
CA SER A 384 -21.49 14.55 -0.17
C SER A 384 -20.88 15.95 -0.06
N TRP A 385 -19.61 16.08 0.37
CA TRP A 385 -18.98 17.38 0.55
C TRP A 385 -18.40 17.91 -0.78
N GLY A 386 -18.50 19.21 -0.98
CA GLY A 386 -17.88 19.92 -2.09
C GLY A 386 -18.15 21.42 -2.04
N VAL A 387 -17.54 22.14 -2.98
CA VAL A 387 -17.78 23.57 -3.23
C VAL A 387 -18.27 23.78 -4.65
N LEU A 388 -19.04 24.84 -4.88
CA LEU A 388 -19.64 25.18 -6.16
C LEU A 388 -18.85 26.26 -6.89
N ILE A 389 -18.91 26.25 -8.22
CA ILE A 389 -18.32 27.32 -9.04
C ILE A 389 -18.95 28.67 -8.67
N GLY A 390 -18.11 29.63 -8.30
CA GLY A 390 -18.50 30.96 -7.83
C GLY A 390 -18.55 31.13 -6.32
N ASP A 391 -18.44 30.04 -5.55
CA ASP A 391 -18.28 30.11 -4.10
C ASP A 391 -17.01 30.88 -3.75
N THR A 392 -17.09 31.67 -2.69
CA THR A 392 -15.90 32.25 -2.08
C THR A 392 -15.33 31.26 -1.08
N VAL A 393 -14.04 30.94 -1.22
CA VAL A 393 -13.29 30.12 -0.28
C VAL A 393 -12.18 30.95 0.37
N VAL A 394 -12.07 30.84 1.69
CA VAL A 394 -10.94 31.33 2.47
C VAL A 394 -10.21 30.14 3.08
N ILE A 395 -8.88 30.12 2.91
CA ILE A 395 -7.99 29.10 3.46
C ILE A 395 -7.06 29.79 4.48
N PRO A 396 -7.31 29.62 5.79
CA PRO A 396 -6.43 30.07 6.85
C PRO A 396 -5.09 29.34 6.79
N GLU A 397 -4.00 30.08 6.91
CA GLU A 397 -2.63 29.56 7.00
C GLU A 397 -2.27 28.48 5.96
N PRO A 398 -2.42 28.80 4.66
CA PRO A 398 -2.40 27.79 3.59
C PRO A 398 -1.06 27.05 3.50
N GLN A 399 -1.14 25.75 3.25
CA GLN A 399 0.00 24.87 2.98
C GLN A 399 0.23 24.76 1.48
N VAL A 400 1.15 25.56 0.94
CA VAL A 400 1.38 25.62 -0.51
C VAL A 400 2.41 24.59 -0.94
N LYS A 401 2.11 23.82 -1.98
CA LYS A 401 3.08 22.97 -2.68
C LYS A 401 3.29 23.47 -4.10
N ARG A 402 4.53 23.38 -4.57
CA ARG A 402 4.88 23.55 -5.98
C ARG A 402 5.13 22.16 -6.55
N HIS A 403 4.45 21.87 -7.65
CA HIS A 403 4.55 20.60 -8.35
C HIS A 403 5.33 20.83 -9.63
N SER A 404 6.42 20.07 -9.79
CA SER A 404 7.13 19.95 -11.05
C SER A 404 7.23 18.45 -11.31
N VAL A 405 6.35 17.97 -12.18
CA VAL A 405 6.13 16.54 -12.42
C VAL A 405 6.57 16.23 -13.83
N THR A 406 7.44 15.23 -13.97
CA THR A 406 7.89 14.72 -15.27
C THR A 406 7.74 13.22 -15.25
N HIS A 407 7.04 12.66 -16.23
CA HIS A 407 6.91 11.22 -16.37
C HIS A 407 6.73 10.88 -17.86
N LYS A 408 7.60 10.02 -18.38
CA LYS A 408 7.69 9.71 -19.82
C LYS A 408 7.82 11.00 -20.65
N ASP A 409 6.90 11.21 -21.59
CA ASP A 409 6.85 12.35 -22.51
C ASP A 409 6.00 13.53 -21.99
N LYS A 410 5.45 13.44 -20.76
CA LYS A 410 4.59 14.46 -20.18
C LYS A 410 5.27 15.24 -19.05
N SER A 411 4.93 16.53 -18.96
CA SER A 411 5.39 17.44 -17.92
C SER A 411 4.28 18.32 -17.39
N TYR A 412 4.21 18.50 -16.07
CA TYR A 412 3.23 19.33 -15.40
C TYR A 412 3.91 20.28 -14.41
N ASP A 413 3.60 21.58 -14.48
CA ASP A 413 4.01 22.58 -13.47
C ASP A 413 2.77 23.31 -12.96
N PHE A 414 2.52 23.22 -11.65
CA PHE A 414 1.42 23.94 -11.01
C PHE A 414 1.66 24.15 -9.51
N ARG A 415 0.85 25.02 -8.89
CA ARG A 415 0.80 25.22 -7.44
C ARG A 415 -0.50 24.66 -6.88
N SER A 416 -0.41 23.99 -5.74
CA SER A 416 -1.57 23.57 -4.96
C SER A 416 -1.52 24.13 -3.54
N ILE A 417 -2.69 24.21 -2.90
CA ILE A 417 -2.85 24.36 -1.46
C ILE A 417 -3.41 23.05 -0.93
N ARG A 418 -2.66 22.39 -0.05
CA ARG A 418 -3.12 21.21 0.69
C ARG A 418 -4.00 21.64 1.86
N VAL A 419 -5.14 20.97 2.01
CA VAL A 419 -6.08 21.19 3.12
C VAL A 419 -6.45 19.83 3.70
N ASP A 420 -5.97 19.52 4.91
CA ASP A 420 -6.12 18.17 5.49
C ASP A 420 -7.55 17.82 5.93
N SER A 421 -8.41 18.83 6.06
CA SER A 421 -9.82 18.64 6.41
C SER A 421 -10.68 19.79 5.88
N PRO A 422 -11.90 19.53 5.38
CA PRO A 422 -12.82 20.58 4.97
C PRO A 422 -13.16 21.57 6.10
N LEU A 423 -13.03 21.16 7.37
CA LEU A 423 -13.28 22.00 8.55
C LEU A 423 -12.34 23.20 8.66
N LEU A 424 -11.20 23.15 7.98
CA LEU A 424 -10.24 24.25 7.93
C LEU A 424 -10.69 25.35 6.96
N LEU A 425 -11.67 25.08 6.11
CA LEU A 425 -12.18 26.03 5.12
C LEU A 425 -13.28 26.91 5.68
N ILE A 426 -13.34 28.12 5.13
CA ILE A 426 -14.50 29.01 5.25
C ILE A 426 -15.06 29.19 3.84
N VAL A 427 -16.30 28.77 3.65
CA VAL A 427 -17.00 28.84 2.36
C VAL A 427 -18.14 29.82 2.51
N ASN A 428 -18.19 30.84 1.65
CA ASN A 428 -19.19 31.91 1.65
C ASN A 428 -19.36 32.55 3.05
N GLY A 429 -18.24 32.78 3.74
CA GLY A 429 -18.19 33.39 5.07
C GLY A 429 -18.54 32.46 6.24
N LYS A 430 -18.84 31.18 5.99
CA LYS A 430 -19.22 30.20 7.02
C LYS A 430 -18.14 29.12 7.18
N ARG A 431 -17.79 28.82 8.43
CA ARG A 431 -16.96 27.65 8.75
C ARG A 431 -17.69 26.38 8.34
N GLN A 432 -16.95 25.42 7.80
CA GLN A 432 -17.49 24.10 7.55
C GLN A 432 -17.71 23.38 8.88
N VAL A 433 -18.79 22.61 8.95
CA VAL A 433 -19.14 21.79 10.10
C VAL A 433 -19.09 20.31 9.71
N TRP A 434 -18.93 19.44 10.69
CA TRP A 434 -19.13 18.01 10.46
C TRP A 434 -20.54 17.81 9.90
N ALA A 435 -20.64 17.11 8.78
CA ALA A 435 -21.91 16.51 8.41
C ALA A 435 -22.24 15.51 9.53
N LEU A 436 -23.35 15.72 10.24
CA LEU A 436 -23.93 14.66 11.05
C LEU A 436 -24.30 13.54 10.06
N VAL A 437 -23.53 12.46 10.08
CA VAL A 437 -23.86 11.22 9.36
C VAL A 437 -24.93 10.49 10.14
#